data_AF-A0A959ND02-F1
#
_entry.id   AF-A0A959ND02-F1
#
_cell.length_a   1.000
_cell.length_b   1.000
_cell.length_c   1.000
_cell.angle_alpha   90.00
_cell.angle_beta   90.00
_cell.angle_gamma   90.00
#
_symmetry.space_group_name_H-M   'P 1'
#
loop_
_entity.id
_entity.type
_entity.pdbx_description
1 polymer ?
#
loop_
_entity_poly.entity_id
_entity_poly.type
_entity_poly.pdbx_seq_one_letter_code
_entity_poly.pdbx_strand_id
1 'polypeptide(L)'
;KSLHIAMYSHGTAHNHDPLRDRKLLLEKREIKKITAKLKEKGFTIIPLRIFFSDKNLAKIEIGLAKGKKLHDKRETIKKRMEERDMKRYLK
;
A
#
# COMPACT_ATOMS: atom_id res chain seq x y z
N LYS A 1 11.06 -1.43 2.11
CA LYS A 1 10.84 -2.76 2.72
C LYS A 1 9.63 -2.66 3.64
N SER A 2 8.44 -3.07 3.19
CA SER A 2 7.20 -2.89 3.96
C SER A 2 6.18 -4.03 3.79
N LEU A 3 6.41 -4.97 2.87
CA LEU A 3 5.50 -6.10 2.65
C LEU A 3 6.03 -7.31 3.41
N HIS A 4 5.36 -7.66 4.51
CA HIS A 4 5.66 -8.85 5.30
C HIS A 4 4.68 -9.96 4.93
N ILE A 5 5.19 -11.07 4.38
CA ILE A 5 4.40 -12.27 4.11
C ILE A 5 4.91 -13.35 5.05
N ALA A 6 4.07 -13.73 6.03
CA ALA A 6 4.44 -14.72 7.02
C ALA A 6 4.91 -16.04 6.37
N MET A 7 5.87 -16.69 7.03
CA MET A 7 6.31 -18.03 6.63
C MET A 7 5.15 -19.01 6.74
N TYR A 8 5.19 -20.05 5.92
CA TYR A 8 4.20 -21.12 6.01
C TYR A 8 4.57 -22.06 7.15
N SER A 9 3.62 -22.32 8.06
CA SER A 9 3.85 -23.13 9.26
C SER A 9 4.30 -24.55 8.95
N HIS A 10 3.85 -25.13 7.83
CA HIS A 10 4.21 -26.48 7.41
C HIS A 10 5.32 -26.48 6.34
N GLY A 11 6.00 -25.35 6.12
CA GLY A 11 7.04 -25.20 5.11
C GLY A 11 8.42 -25.72 5.52
N THR A 12 8.60 -26.14 6.79
CA THR A 12 9.86 -26.63 7.40
C THR A 12 11.12 -25.99 6.81
N ALA A 13 11.83 -26.65 5.89
CA ALA A 13 13.10 -26.19 5.33
C ALA A 13 12.98 -25.28 4.09
N HIS A 14 11.81 -25.24 3.43
CA HIS A 14 11.58 -24.53 2.16
C HIS A 14 10.72 -23.27 2.33
N ASN A 15 10.88 -22.56 3.44
CA ASN A 15 10.20 -21.29 3.68
C ASN A 15 10.87 -20.11 2.95
N HIS A 16 10.05 -19.15 2.50
CA HIS A 16 10.55 -17.91 1.93
C HIS A 16 10.93 -16.91 3.03
N ASP A 17 11.87 -16.01 2.73
CA ASP A 17 12.14 -14.84 3.57
C ASP A 17 10.91 -13.91 3.58
N PRO A 18 10.30 -13.63 4.76
CA PRO A 18 9.10 -12.81 4.88
C PRO A 18 9.23 -11.39 4.35
N LEU A 19 10.44 -10.82 4.38
CA LEU A 19 10.73 -9.44 3.98
C LEU A 19 11.47 -9.34 2.65
N ARG A 20 11.54 -10.43 1.88
CA ARG A 20 12.21 -10.48 0.58
C ARG A 20 11.62 -9.44 -0.38
N ASP A 21 12.50 -8.78 -1.14
CA ASP A 21 12.07 -7.92 -2.24
C ASP A 21 11.42 -8.76 -3.36
N ARG A 22 10.19 -8.39 -3.74
CA ARG A 22 9.41 -9.06 -4.80
C ARG A 22 9.27 -8.12 -5.98
N LYS A 23 9.70 -8.57 -7.15
CA LYS A 23 9.63 -7.79 -8.39
C LYS A 23 8.17 -7.70 -8.86
N LEU A 24 7.68 -6.49 -9.09
CA LEU A 24 6.37 -6.27 -9.71
C LEU A 24 6.46 -6.45 -11.21
N LEU A 25 5.46 -7.11 -11.78
CA LEU A 25 5.31 -7.30 -13.22
C LEU A 25 4.33 -6.24 -13.73
N LEU A 26 4.82 -5.33 -14.55
CA LEU A 26 4.08 -4.21 -15.13
C LEU A 26 4.39 -4.12 -16.62
N GLU A 27 3.50 -3.48 -17.38
CA GLU A 27 3.77 -3.23 -18.79
C GLU A 27 4.83 -2.13 -18.95
N LYS A 28 5.64 -2.20 -20.02
CA LYS A 28 6.69 -1.21 -20.31
C LYS A 28 6.17 0.23 -20.36
N ARG A 29 4.95 0.44 -20.88
CA ARG A 29 4.28 1.75 -20.95
C ARG A 29 3.96 2.28 -19.55
N GLU A 30 3.46 1.43 -18.67
CA GLU A 30 3.13 1.78 -17.28
C GLU A 30 4.37 2.13 -16.48
N ILE A 31 5.45 1.35 -16.63
CA ILE A 31 6.73 1.61 -15.96
C ILE A 31 7.24 3.00 -16.32
N LYS A 32 7.19 3.39 -17.61
CA LYS A 32 7.61 4.74 -18.05
C LYS A 32 6.76 5.83 -17.42
N LYS A 33 5.43 5.66 -17.40
CA LYS A 33 4.47 6.61 -16.82
C LYS A 33 4.71 6.80 -15.32
N ILE A 34 4.89 5.71 -14.59
CA ILE A 34 5.12 5.72 -13.14
C ILE A 34 6.49 6.32 -12.81
N THR A 35 7.52 5.96 -13.56
CA THR A 35 8.88 6.50 -13.38
C THR A 35 8.92 8.01 -13.62
N ALA A 36 8.20 8.51 -14.62
CA ALA A 36 8.08 9.94 -14.87
C ALA A 36 7.44 10.66 -13.67
N LYS A 37 6.33 10.14 -13.14
CA LYS A 37 5.65 10.71 -11.96
C LYS A 37 6.46 10.59 -10.67
N LEU A 38 7.28 9.55 -10.52
CA LEU A 38 8.17 9.37 -9.38
C LEU A 38 9.31 10.40 -9.35
N LYS A 39 9.75 10.88 -10.52
CA LYS A 39 10.74 11.96 -10.61
C LYS A 39 10.18 13.30 -10.16
N GLU A 40 8.86 13.50 -10.25
CA GLU A 40 8.20 14.68 -9.69
C GLU A 40 8.28 14.65 -8.16
N LYS A 41 8.73 15.76 -7.56
CA LYS A 41 9.04 15.83 -6.13
C LYS A 41 7.81 15.56 -5.26
N GLY A 42 7.87 14.48 -4.49
CA GLY A 42 6.91 14.18 -3.41
C GLY A 42 5.84 13.14 -3.73
N PHE A 43 5.89 12.48 -4.89
CA PHE A 43 5.08 11.30 -5.14
C PHE A 43 5.77 10.02 -4.65
N THR A 44 4.98 9.09 -4.13
CA THR A 44 5.43 7.78 -3.66
C THR A 44 4.43 6.72 -4.09
N ILE A 45 4.92 5.54 -4.44
CA ILE A 45 4.07 4.39 -4.77
C ILE A 45 3.68 3.70 -3.46
N ILE A 46 2.39 3.42 -3.30
CA ILE A 46 1.85 2.71 -2.14
C ILE A 46 0.93 1.59 -2.61
N PRO A 47 0.99 0.38 -2.01
CA PRO A 47 0.01 -0.66 -2.28
C PRO A 47 -1.36 -0.29 -1.68
N LEU A 48 -2.43 -0.48 -2.44
CA LEU A 48 -3.80 -0.24 -2.02
C LEU A 48 -4.49 -1.53 -1.59
N ARG A 49 -4.45 -2.55 -2.44
CA ARG A 49 -5.03 -3.87 -2.15
C ARG A 49 -4.23 -4.98 -2.79
N ILE A 50 -4.28 -6.17 -2.18
CA ILE A 50 -3.81 -7.42 -2.77
C ILE A 50 -5.05 -8.25 -3.08
N PHE A 51 -5.13 -8.79 -4.29
CA PHE A 51 -6.26 -9.61 -4.73
C PHE A 51 -5.80 -10.77 -5.60
N PHE A 52 -6.59 -11.84 -5.64
CA PHE A 52 -6.36 -12.93 -6.57
C PHE A 52 -7.14 -12.68 -7.86
N SER A 53 -6.47 -12.84 -8.99
CA SER A 53 -7.11 -12.86 -10.31
C SER A 53 -7.85 -14.17 -10.51
N ASP A 54 -8.77 -14.24 -11.48
CA ASP A 54 -9.48 -15.49 -11.84
C ASP A 54 -8.56 -16.67 -12.20
N LYS A 55 -7.31 -16.36 -12.60
CA LYS A 55 -6.25 -17.35 -12.85
C LYS A 55 -5.45 -17.75 -11.59
N ASN A 56 -5.97 -17.45 -10.39
CA ASN A 56 -5.33 -17.66 -9.08
C ASN A 56 -3.95 -16.98 -8.91
N LEU A 57 -3.70 -15.90 -9.66
CA LEU A 57 -2.48 -15.10 -9.52
C LEU A 57 -2.69 -13.98 -8.52
N ALA A 58 -1.77 -13.83 -7.56
CA ALA A 58 -1.77 -12.69 -6.66
C ALA A 58 -1.36 -11.42 -7.41
N LYS A 59 -2.27 -10.44 -7.45
CA LYS A 59 -2.08 -9.11 -8.02
C LYS A 59 -2.10 -8.06 -6.92
N ILE A 60 -1.37 -6.98 -7.13
CA ILE A 60 -1.31 -5.84 -6.22
C ILE A 60 -1.80 -4.62 -6.99
N GLU A 61 -2.81 -3.95 -6.44
CA GLU A 61 -3.19 -2.62 -6.90
C GLU A 61 -2.26 -1.59 -6.25
N ILE A 62 -1.63 -0.75 -7.07
CA ILE A 62 -0.71 0.29 -6.62
C ILE A 62 -1.27 1.67 -6.93
N GLY A 63 -1.08 2.61 -5.99
CA GLY A 63 -1.45 4.01 -6.15
C GLY A 63 -0.23 4.91 -6.07
N LEU A 64 -0.29 6.06 -6.75
CA LEU A 64 0.64 7.16 -6.54
C LEU A 64 0.02 8.14 -5.56
N ALA A 65 0.69 8.37 -4.45
CA ALA A 65 0.24 9.26 -3.40
C ALA A 65 1.30 10.30 -3.07
N LYS A 66 0.85 11.44 -2.55
CA LYS A 66 1.71 12.48 -1.98
C LYS A 66 1.45 12.54 -0.48
N GLY A 67 2.52 12.56 0.31
CA GLY A 67 2.39 12.72 1.75
C GLY A 67 1.73 14.05 2.12
N LYS A 68 0.71 14.01 2.99
CA LYS A 68 0.12 15.23 3.58
C LYS A 68 1.16 15.96 4.43
N LYS A 69 1.13 17.30 4.43
CA LYS A 69 1.98 18.12 5.31
C LYS A 69 1.56 17.94 6.77
N LEU A 70 2.47 18.24 7.71
CA LEU A 70 2.22 18.07 9.15
C LEU A 70 1.00 18.87 9.65
N HIS A 71 0.79 20.09 9.12
CA HIS A 71 -0.38 20.90 9.47
C HIS A 71 -1.69 20.23 9.02
N ASP A 72 -1.76 19.79 7.76
CA ASP A 72 -2.94 19.11 7.21
C ASP A 72 -3.28 17.82 7.96
N LYS A 73 -2.26 17.11 8.47
CA LYS A 73 -2.45 15.91 9.28
C LYS A 73 -3.17 16.22 10.60
N ARG A 74 -2.81 17.32 11.29
CA ARG A 74 -3.45 17.69 12.57
C ARG A 74 -4.93 17.95 12.40
N GLU A 75 -5.31 18.73 11.38
CA GLU A 75 -6.72 19.03 11.10
C GLU A 75 -7.50 17.76 10.71
N THR A 76 -6.90 16.90 9.88
CA THR A 76 -7.52 15.63 9.48
C THR A 76 -7.74 14.71 10.69
N ILE A 77 -6.77 14.64 11.62
CA ILE A 77 -6.89 13.82 12.84
C ILE A 77 -8.01 14.36 13.74
N LYS A 78 -8.10 15.68 13.91
CA LYS A 78 -9.14 16.33 14.71
C LYS A 78 -10.53 16.01 14.16
N LYS A 79 -10.76 16.25 12.86
CA LYS A 79 -12.04 15.91 12.18
C LYS A 79 -12.42 14.43 12.34
N ARG A 80 -11.44 13.53 12.21
CA ARG A 80 -11.65 12.08 12.36
C ARG A 80 -11.90 11.62 13.81
N MET A 81 -11.51 12.42 14.79
CA MET A 81 -11.88 12.21 16.19
C MET A 81 -13.30 12.72 16.43
N GLU A 82 -13.61 13.94 16.01
CA GLU A 82 -14.94 14.54 16.11
C GLU A 82 -16.03 13.66 15.48
N GLU A 83 -15.81 13.16 14.25
CA GLU A 83 -16.73 12.23 13.58
C GLU A 83 -16.96 10.93 14.36
N ARG A 84 -15.92 10.43 15.03
CA ARG A 84 -15.99 9.19 15.79
C ARG A 84 -16.76 9.37 17.09
N ASP A 85 -16.56 10.50 17.75
CA ASP A 85 -17.26 10.83 18.99
C ASP A 85 -18.73 11.12 18.70
N MET A 86 -19.06 11.88 17.64
CA MET A 86 -20.46 12.06 17.20
C MET A 86 -21.15 10.72 16.90
N LYS A 87 -20.47 9.78 16.22
CA LYS A 87 -20.99 8.42 15.97
C LYS A 87 -21.21 7.60 17.24
N ARG A 88 -20.48 7.87 18.32
CA ARG A 88 -20.67 7.22 19.62
C ARG A 88 -21.86 7.82 20.38
N TYR A 89 -22.07 9.13 20.28
CA TYR A 89 -23.21 9.81 20.93
C TYR A 89 -24.56 9.57 20.24
N LEU A 90 -24.54 9.31 18.92
CA LEU A 90 -25.74 8.98 18.14
C LEU A 90 -26.17 7.50 18.26
N LYS A 91 -25.47 6.70 19.06
CA LYS A 91 -25.76 5.28 19.31
C LYS A 91 -26.20 5.09 20.75
#